data_AF-B4FIX3-F1
#
_entry.id   AF-B4FIX3-F1
#
_cell.length_a   1.000
_cell.length_b   1.000
_cell.length_c   1.000
_cell.angle_alpha   90.00
_cell.angle_beta   90.00
_cell.angle_gamma   90.00
#
_symmetry.space_group_name_H-M   'P 1'
#
loop_
_entity.id
_entity.type
_entity.pdbx_description
1 polymer ?
#
loop_
_entity_poly.entity_id
_entity_poly.type
_entity_poly.pdbx_seq_one_letter_code
_entity_poly.pdbx_strand_id
1 'polypeptide(L)'
;MDETIQILRGLRERYELHHKLRYTDDALIAAAQLSYQYISDRFLPDKAIDLIDEAGSRVRLRHAQLPDEAKELDKELRQISKQKNEAVRGQDFEKVYCCLAQR
;
A
#
# COMPACT_ATOMS: atom_id res chain seq x y z
N MET A 1 12.01 17.76 21.84
CA MET A 1 10.96 16.75 21.56
C MET A 1 9.64 17.43 21.24
N ASP A 2 9.18 18.34 22.09
CA ASP A 2 7.92 19.08 21.89
C ASP A 2 7.90 19.87 20.57
N GLU A 3 9.02 20.50 20.21
CA GLU A 3 9.20 21.16 18.91
C GLU A 3 8.97 20.19 17.73
N THR A 4 9.47 18.96 17.82
CA THR A 4 9.26 17.94 16.78
C THR A 4 7.79 17.57 16.67
N ILE A 5 7.08 17.42 17.80
CA ILE A 5 5.65 17.13 17.80
C ILE A 5 4.88 18.27 17.13
N GLN A 6 5.24 19.53 17.41
CA GLN A 6 4.63 20.69 16.74
C GLN A 6 4.89 20.70 15.23
N ILE A 7 6.12 20.38 14.80
CA ILE A 7 6.48 20.24 13.39
C ILE A 7 5.63 19.15 12.72
N LEU A 8 5.53 17.97 13.35
CA LEU A 8 4.71 16.87 12.84
C LEU A 8 3.23 17.26 12.73
N ARG A 9 2.69 17.98 13.72
CA ARG A 9 1.32 18.52 13.67
C ARG A 9 1.13 19.50 12.52
N GLY A 10 2.11 20.36 12.25
CA GLY A 10 2.09 21.29 11.10
C GLY A 10 2.16 20.58 9.74
N LEU A 11 2.83 19.42 9.66
CA LEU A 11 2.90 18.61 8.44
C LEU A 11 1.70 17.67 8.25
N ARG A 12 0.90 17.46 9.29
CA ARG A 12 -0.17 16.45 9.35
C ARG A 12 -1.10 16.51 8.14
N GLU A 13 -1.69 17.67 7.86
CA GLU A 13 -2.68 17.80 6.78
C GLU A 13 -2.12 17.35 5.42
N ARG A 14 -0.89 17.76 5.11
CA ARG A 14 -0.22 17.39 3.86
C ARG A 14 0.02 15.88 3.76
N TYR A 15 0.42 15.26 4.85
CA TYR A 15 0.67 13.81 4.92
C TYR A 15 -0.62 12.99 4.89
N GLU A 16 -1.68 13.46 5.55
CA GLU A 16 -3.01 12.84 5.50
C GLU A 16 -3.55 12.81 4.07
N LEU A 17 -3.41 13.92 3.34
CA LEU A 17 -3.77 13.99 1.92
C LEU A 17 -2.92 13.06 1.06
N HIS A 18 -1.60 13.05 1.27
CA HIS A 18 -0.68 12.22 0.50
C HIS A 18 -0.92 10.71 0.70
N HIS A 19 -1.07 10.29 1.96
CA HIS A 19 -1.27 8.88 2.33
C HIS A 19 -2.73 8.43 2.28
N LYS A 20 -3.68 9.36 2.13
CA LYS A 20 -5.13 9.09 2.13
C LYS A 20 -5.59 8.40 3.41
N LEU A 21 -5.08 8.83 4.56
CA LEU A 21 -5.41 8.33 5.88
C LEU A 21 -5.39 9.47 6.90
N ARG A 22 -5.82 9.19 8.14
CA ARG A 22 -5.76 10.16 9.24
C ARG A 22 -4.72 9.72 10.27
N TYR A 23 -3.91 10.65 10.75
CA TYR A 23 -2.97 10.41 11.83
C TYR A 23 -3.59 10.85 13.16
N THR A 24 -3.56 10.00 14.18
CA THR A 24 -3.95 10.42 15.53
C THR A 24 -2.86 11.28 16.15
N ASP A 25 -3.21 12.13 17.12
CA ASP A 25 -2.21 12.93 17.83
C ASP A 25 -1.21 12.03 18.58
N ASP A 26 -1.71 10.95 19.19
CA ASP A 26 -0.90 9.92 19.83
C ASP A 26 0.12 9.29 18.88
N ALA A 27 -0.24 9.10 17.59
CA ALA A 27 0.69 8.55 16.60
C ALA A 27 1.86 9.52 16.32
N LEU A 28 1.60 10.84 16.30
CA LEU A 28 2.65 11.84 16.12
C LEU A 28 3.58 11.91 17.34
N ILE A 29 3.00 11.85 18.54
CA ILE A 29 3.76 11.81 19.81
C ILE A 29 4.63 10.55 19.87
N ALA A 30 4.05 9.38 19.56
CA ALA A 30 4.75 8.12 19.54
C ALA A 30 5.90 8.12 18.51
N ALA A 31 5.70 8.67 17.31
CA ALA A 31 6.76 8.78 16.31
C ALA A 31 7.95 9.62 16.81
N ALA A 32 7.69 10.74 17.49
CA ALA A 32 8.74 11.56 18.08
C ALA A 32 9.47 10.84 19.22
N GLN A 33 8.74 10.16 20.11
CA GLN A 33 9.32 9.44 21.26
C GLN A 33 10.12 8.21 20.84
N LEU A 34 9.56 7.36 19.98
CA LEU A 34 10.19 6.11 19.56
C LEU A 34 11.40 6.37 18.66
N SER A 35 11.32 7.35 17.75
CA SER A 35 12.51 7.73 16.96
C SER A 35 13.60 8.32 17.85
N TYR A 36 13.25 9.10 18.88
CA TYR A 36 14.22 9.59 19.84
C TYR A 36 14.91 8.45 20.61
N GLN A 37 14.14 7.47 21.10
CA GLN A 37 14.64 6.39 21.94
C GLN A 37 15.44 5.33 21.18
N TYR A 38 15.03 4.96 19.96
CA TYR A 38 15.55 3.77 19.27
C TYR A 38 16.39 4.07 18.03
N ILE A 39 16.37 5.30 17.50
CA ILE A 39 17.15 5.70 16.33
C ILE A 39 18.18 6.73 16.76
N SER A 40 19.38 6.26 17.14
CA SER A 40 20.44 7.09 17.72
C SER A 40 21.38 7.75 16.70
N ASP A 41 21.43 7.23 15.48
CA ASP A 41 22.29 7.68 14.38
C ASP A 41 21.73 8.89 13.62
N ARG A 42 20.51 9.34 13.97
CA ARG A 42 19.80 10.44 13.31
C ARG A 42 19.21 11.43 14.30
N PHE A 43 18.99 12.65 13.83
CA PHE A 43 18.50 13.77 14.62
C PHE A 43 17.00 14.02 14.41
N LEU A 44 16.33 14.49 15.46
CA LEU A 44 14.99 15.06 15.33
C LEU A 44 15.07 16.41 14.61
N PRO A 45 14.03 16.82 13.84
CA PRO A 45 12.74 16.15 13.63
C PRO A 45 12.76 15.09 12.51
N ASP A 46 13.82 15.07 11.70
CA ASP A 46 13.95 14.31 10.46
C ASP A 46 13.61 12.82 10.62
N LYS A 47 14.23 12.15 11.60
CA LYS A 47 13.94 10.73 11.87
C LYS A 47 12.49 10.44 12.26
N ALA A 48 11.77 11.40 12.86
CA ALA A 48 10.37 11.22 13.23
C ALA A 48 9.45 11.41 12.03
N ILE A 49 9.81 12.34 11.13
CA ILE A 49 9.11 12.58 9.86
C ILE A 49 9.16 11.32 9.00
N ASP A 50 10.34 10.71 8.88
CA ASP A 50 10.52 9.49 8.10
C ASP A 50 9.69 8.32 8.64
N LEU A 51 9.64 8.13 9.96
CA LEU A 51 8.78 7.10 10.56
C LEU A 51 7.31 7.31 10.21
N ILE A 52 6.82 8.54 10.22
CA ILE A 52 5.44 8.88 9.85
C ILE A 52 5.19 8.61 8.36
N ASP A 53 6.16 8.94 7.50
CA ASP A 53 6.08 8.74 6.05
C ASP A 53 6.03 7.26 5.68
N GLU A 54 7.00 6.48 6.17
CA GLU A 54 7.08 5.04 5.94
C GLU A 54 5.86 4.31 6.50
N ALA A 55 5.42 4.67 7.71
CA ALA A 55 4.22 4.09 8.31
C ALA A 55 2.97 4.41 7.48
N GLY A 56 2.83 5.66 7.02
CA GLY A 56 1.71 6.10 6.21
C GLY A 56 1.62 5.36 4.89
N SER A 57 2.74 5.33 4.16
CA SER A 57 2.87 4.59 2.91
C SER A 57 2.57 3.10 3.08
N ARG A 58 3.07 2.47 4.15
CA ARG A 58 2.83 1.05 4.46
C ARG A 58 1.35 0.76 4.74
N VAL A 59 0.66 1.60 5.50
CA VAL A 59 -0.77 1.43 5.78
C VAL A 59 -1.59 1.59 4.51
N ARG A 60 -1.29 2.61 3.69
CA ARG A 60 -1.94 2.81 2.39
C ARG A 60 -1.77 1.60 1.47
N LEU A 61 -0.56 1.04 1.39
CA LEU A 61 -0.28 -0.14 0.59
C LEU A 61 -1.06 -1.37 1.06
N ARG A 62 -1.18 -1.58 2.38
CA ARG A 62 -1.99 -2.68 2.94
C ARG A 62 -3.47 -2.55 2.59
N HIS A 63 -4.03 -1.34 2.64
CA HIS A 63 -5.43 -1.10 2.25
C HIS A 63 -5.67 -1.16 0.74
N ALA A 64 -4.64 -0.94 -0.08
CA ALA A 64 -4.72 -1.12 -1.52
C ALA A 64 -4.71 -2.60 -1.95
N GLN A 65 -4.40 -3.54 -1.04
CA GLN A 65 -4.43 -4.95 -1.37
C GLN A 65 -5.87 -5.47 -1.43
N LEU A 66 -6.17 -6.22 -2.50
CA LEU A 66 -7.38 -7.02 -2.59
C LEU A 66 -7.44 -8.02 -1.42
N PRO A 67 -8.65 -8.34 -0.90
CA PRO A 67 -8.85 -9.45 0.03
C PRO A 67 -8.20 -10.73 -0.52
N ASP A 68 -7.69 -11.62 0.32
CA ASP A 68 -6.94 -12.79 -0.16
C ASP A 68 -7.79 -13.70 -1.07
N GLU A 69 -9.09 -13.81 -0.80
CA GLU A 69 -10.07 -14.47 -1.67
C GLU A 69 -10.14 -13.81 -3.07
N ALA A 70 -10.10 -12.49 -3.12
CA ALA A 70 -10.09 -11.73 -4.37
C ALA A 70 -8.73 -11.77 -5.07
N LYS A 71 -7.61 -11.99 -4.36
CA LYS A 71 -6.30 -12.23 -4.96
C LYS A 71 -6.23 -13.57 -5.68
N GLU A 72 -6.81 -14.63 -5.11
CA GLU A 72 -6.88 -15.93 -5.78
C GLU A 72 -7.75 -15.87 -7.03
N LEU A 73 -8.92 -15.21 -6.95
CA LEU A 73 -9.75 -14.94 -8.13
C LEU A 73 -9.03 -14.11 -9.20
N ASP A 74 -8.23 -13.09 -8.82
CA ASP A 74 -7.44 -12.30 -9.76
C ASP A 74 -6.33 -13.14 -10.43
N LYS A 75 -5.69 -14.07 -9.69
CA LYS A 75 -4.73 -15.02 -10.27
C LYS A 75 -5.41 -15.95 -11.28
N GLU A 76 -6.56 -16.52 -10.93
CA GLU A 76 -7.34 -17.37 -11.83
C GLU A 76 -7.76 -16.61 -13.10
N LEU A 77 -8.27 -15.38 -12.95
CA LEU A 77 -8.63 -14.51 -14.08
C LEU A 77 -7.44 -14.19 -14.99
N ARG A 78 -6.26 -13.95 -14.43
CA ARG A 78 -5.02 -13.73 -15.20
C ARG A 78 -4.61 -14.97 -15.95
N GLN A 79 -4.70 -16.14 -15.32
CA GLN A 79 -4.39 -17.44 -15.93
C GLN A 79 -5.32 -17.70 -17.13
N ILE A 80 -6.63 -17.54 -16.94
CA ILE A 80 -7.64 -17.72 -17.99
C ILE A 80 -7.43 -16.69 -19.11
N SER A 81 -7.16 -15.43 -18.78
CA SER A 81 -6.90 -14.38 -19.79
C SER A 81 -5.66 -14.68 -20.62
N LYS A 82 -4.60 -15.21 -19.99
CA LYS A 82 -3.39 -15.65 -20.68
C LYS A 82 -3.67 -16.82 -21.62
N GLN A 83 -4.37 -17.85 -21.14
CA GLN A 83 -4.79 -18.99 -21.96
C GLN A 83 -5.66 -18.57 -23.15
N LYS A 84 -6.62 -17.66 -22.94
CA LYS A 84 -7.45 -17.09 -24.00
C LYS A 84 -6.58 -16.38 -25.06
N ASN A 85 -5.66 -15.53 -24.61
CA ASN A 85 -4.81 -14.76 -25.53
C ASN A 85 -3.84 -15.65 -26.30
N GLU A 86 -3.34 -16.73 -25.68
CA GLU A 86 -2.51 -17.73 -26.35
C GLU A 86 -3.32 -18.52 -27.39
N ALA A 87 -4.54 -18.96 -27.06
CA ALA A 87 -5.43 -19.64 -28.00
C ALA A 87 -5.80 -18.76 -29.20
N VAL A 88 -6.05 -17.45 -28.96
CA VAL A 88 -6.32 -16.47 -30.02
C VAL A 88 -5.10 -16.24 -30.91
N ARG A 89 -3.88 -16.23 -30.35
CA ARG A 89 -2.63 -16.07 -31.12
C ARG A 89 -2.22 -17.33 -31.88
N GLY A 90 -2.56 -18.51 -31.38
CA GLY A 90 -2.22 -19.79 -31.99
C GLY A 90 -3.01 -20.12 -33.27
N GLN A 91 -4.03 -19.34 -33.62
CA GLN A 91 -5.01 -19.69 -34.68
C GLN A 91 -5.68 -21.07 -34.47
N ASP A 92 -5.66 -21.60 -33.25
CA ASP A 92 -6.39 -22.82 -32.86
C ASP A 92 -7.85 -22.45 -32.57
N PHE A 93 -8.62 -22.17 -33.63
CA PHE A 93 -10.04 -21.81 -33.52
C PHE A 93 -10.87 -22.90 -32.82
N GLU A 94 -10.42 -24.16 -32.80
CA GLU A 94 -11.12 -25.29 -32.20
C GLU A 94 -11.16 -25.25 -30.65
N LYS A 95 -10.11 -24.70 -29.99
CA LYS A 95 -10.08 -24.55 -28.52
C LYS A 95 -10.85 -23.32 -28.02
N VAL A 96 -10.98 -22.28 -28.85
CA VAL A 96 -11.70 -21.05 -28.49
C VAL A 96 -13.20 -21.33 -28.28
N TYR A 97 -13.80 -22.24 -29.06
CA TYR A 97 -15.21 -22.60 -28.93
C TYR A 97 -15.53 -23.42 -27.66
N CYS A 98 -14.59 -24.21 -27.14
CA CYS A 98 -14.82 -25.03 -25.95
C CYS A 98 -14.91 -24.19 -24.66
N CYS A 99 -14.07 -23.15 -24.54
CA CYS A 99 -14.12 -22.24 -23.38
C CYS A 99 -15.35 -21.30 -23.38
N LEU A 100 -15.97 -21.05 -24.54
CA LEU A 100 -17.18 -20.23 -24.65
C LEU A 100 -18.48 -21.02 -24.45
N ALA A 101 -18.42 -22.36 -24.50
CA ALA A 101 -19.58 -23.25 -24.43
C ALA A 101 -19.90 -23.77 -23.02
N GLN A 102 -19.14 -23.41 -21.98
CA GLN A 102 -19.41 -23.75 -20.58
C GLN A 102 -20.09 -22.61 -19.81
N ARG A 103 -21.17 -22.06 -20.39
CA ARG A 103 -22.09 -21.16 -19.68
C ARG A 103 -23.50 -21.74 -19.69
#